data_AF-S7V8N7-F1
#
_entry.id   AF-S7V8N7-F1
#
_cell.length_a   1.000
_cell.length_b   1.000
_cell.length_c   1.000
_cell.angle_alpha   90.00
_cell.angle_beta   90.00
_cell.angle_gamma   90.00
#
_symmetry.space_group_name_H-M   'P 1'
#
loop_
_entity.id
_entity.type
_entity.pdbx_description
1 polymer ?
#
loop_
_entity_poly.entity_id
_entity_poly.type
_entity_poly.pdbx_seq_one_letter_code
_entity_poly.pdbx_strand_id
1 'polypeptide(L)'
;MPNIAVEGDVIAIPGTTPYPPAVSGAWVPGPVTCTGYSTVTVNGVGVIYEARCTFTFTGVGPTPPGNPVSGTEDVTLSAGDTAVNGSQSSVLLDGDSETGSYGNQLQVVAPANPAATG
;
A
#
# COMPACT_ATOMS: atom_id res chain seq x y z
N MET A 1 16.98 -5.84 13.38
CA MET A 1 16.12 -6.65 12.48
C MET A 1 15.04 -5.71 11.99
N PRO A 2 14.66 -5.72 10.70
CA PRO A 2 13.52 -4.92 10.25
C PRO A 2 12.25 -5.36 10.96
N ASN A 3 11.37 -4.41 11.30
CA ASN A 3 10.12 -4.73 11.99
C ASN A 3 9.17 -5.42 11.01
N ILE A 4 8.50 -6.46 11.48
CA ILE A 4 7.53 -7.20 10.67
C ILE A 4 6.22 -6.43 10.69
N ALA A 5 5.67 -6.18 9.51
CA ALA A 5 4.41 -5.49 9.34
C ALA A 5 3.23 -6.36 9.78
N VAL A 6 2.25 -5.72 10.42
CA VAL A 6 0.93 -6.28 10.70
C VAL A 6 -0.16 -5.43 10.06
N GLU A 7 -1.40 -5.90 10.12
CA GLU A 7 -2.55 -5.11 9.68
C GLU A 7 -2.61 -3.77 10.43
N GLY A 8 -2.73 -2.66 9.69
CA GLY A 8 -2.71 -1.29 10.22
C GLY A 8 -1.37 -0.57 10.07
N ASP A 9 -0.27 -1.27 9.77
CA ASP A 9 1.05 -0.64 9.58
C ASP A 9 1.26 -0.06 8.18
N VAL A 10 0.32 -0.29 7.25
CA VAL A 10 0.45 0.16 5.85
C VAL A 10 -0.35 1.43 5.64
N ILE A 11 0.33 2.48 5.16
CA ILE A 11 -0.29 3.75 4.79
C ILE A 11 -0.39 3.88 3.26
N ALA A 12 -1.43 4.56 2.80
CA ALA A 12 -1.64 4.92 1.40
C ALA A 12 -1.39 6.41 1.21
N ILE A 13 -0.48 6.76 0.30
CA ILE A 13 -0.03 8.13 0.03
C ILE A 13 -0.48 8.49 -1.39
N PRO A 14 -1.39 9.47 -1.57
CA PRO A 14 -1.84 9.88 -2.89
C PRO A 14 -0.73 10.52 -3.72
N GLY A 15 -0.69 10.15 -4.99
CA GLY A 15 0.21 10.73 -5.99
C GLY A 15 -0.22 12.12 -6.43
N THR A 16 0.66 12.80 -7.16
CA THR A 16 0.44 14.15 -7.68
C THR A 16 0.24 14.20 -9.20
N THR A 17 0.50 13.11 -9.91
CA THR A 17 0.33 13.04 -11.36
C THR A 17 -1.16 12.92 -11.72
N PRO A 18 -1.75 13.85 -12.48
CA PRO A 18 -3.16 13.76 -12.87
C PRO A 18 -3.45 12.56 -13.77
N TYR A 19 -4.66 11.98 -13.63
CA TYR A 19 -5.14 10.95 -14.55
C TYR A 19 -5.46 11.54 -15.93
N PRO A 20 -4.84 11.10 -17.03
CA PRO A 20 -5.14 11.64 -18.36
C PRO A 20 -6.62 11.44 -18.74
N PRO A 21 -7.29 12.44 -19.35
CA PRO A 21 -6.75 13.70 -19.86
C PRO A 21 -6.89 14.88 -18.88
N ALA A 22 -6.99 14.65 -17.57
CA ALA A 22 -7.16 15.72 -16.59
C ALA A 22 -5.95 16.67 -16.57
N VAL A 23 -6.24 17.97 -16.41
CA VAL A 23 -5.23 19.03 -16.21
C VAL A 23 -5.11 19.44 -14.74
N SER A 24 -6.09 19.07 -13.91
CA SER A 24 -6.06 19.24 -12.46
C SER A 24 -7.01 18.25 -11.80
N GLY A 25 -6.79 17.97 -10.52
CA GLY A 25 -7.59 17.05 -9.71
C GLY A 25 -6.79 16.52 -8.54
N ALA A 26 -7.35 15.56 -7.83
CA ALA A 26 -6.70 14.91 -6.70
C ALA A 26 -6.98 13.41 -6.70
N TRP A 27 -5.99 12.66 -6.22
CA TRP A 27 -6.15 11.26 -5.85
C TRP A 27 -6.62 11.16 -4.40
N VAL A 28 -7.52 10.23 -4.15
CA VAL A 28 -8.00 9.87 -2.82
C VAL A 28 -7.75 8.37 -2.63
N PRO A 29 -7.10 7.96 -1.54
CA PRO A 29 -6.86 6.54 -1.28
C PRO A 29 -8.16 5.89 -0.78
N GLY A 30 -8.45 4.69 -1.29
CA GLY A 30 -9.43 3.81 -0.69
C GLY A 30 -8.89 3.14 0.59
N PRO A 31 -9.68 2.25 1.21
CA PRO A 31 -9.19 1.44 2.33
C PRO A 31 -8.02 0.56 1.88
N VAL A 32 -7.00 0.45 2.73
CA VAL A 32 -5.93 -0.54 2.55
C VAL A 32 -6.46 -1.89 3.00
N THR A 33 -6.35 -2.88 2.13
CA THR A 33 -6.70 -4.27 2.42
C THR A 33 -5.42 -5.10 2.49
N CYS A 34 -5.25 -5.86 3.56
CA CYS A 34 -4.05 -6.65 3.80
C CYS A 34 -4.35 -8.14 3.69
N THR A 35 -3.38 -8.88 3.14
CA THR A 35 -3.37 -10.35 3.18
C THR A 35 -2.20 -10.80 4.05
N GLY A 36 -2.48 -11.70 4.99
CA GLY A 36 -1.50 -12.15 5.97
C GLY A 36 -1.59 -13.64 6.30
N TYR A 37 -0.67 -14.09 7.14
CA TYR A 37 -0.66 -15.46 7.68
C TYR A 37 -1.50 -15.52 8.96
N SER A 38 -2.46 -16.43 9.02
CA SER A 38 -3.32 -16.61 10.20
C SER A 38 -2.62 -17.29 11.38
N THR A 39 -1.51 -17.99 11.13
CA THR A 39 -0.77 -18.75 12.16
C THR A 39 0.46 -18.02 12.69
N VAL A 40 0.94 -16.97 12.01
CA VAL A 40 2.12 -16.22 12.42
C VAL A 40 1.66 -14.86 12.91
N THR A 41 1.93 -14.56 14.18
CA THR A 41 1.48 -13.32 14.80
C THR A 41 2.62 -12.57 15.46
N VAL A 42 2.52 -11.25 15.45
CA VAL A 42 3.33 -10.35 16.28
C VAL A 42 2.36 -9.70 17.26
N ASN A 43 2.58 -9.87 18.56
CA ASN A 43 1.67 -9.37 19.60
C ASN A 43 0.20 -9.80 19.42
N GLY A 44 -0.05 -10.98 18.84
CA GLY A 44 -1.40 -11.50 18.58
C GLY A 44 -2.07 -10.93 17.31
N VAL A 45 -1.39 -10.09 16.54
CA VAL A 45 -1.87 -9.60 15.23
C VAL A 45 -1.18 -10.38 14.11
N GLY A 46 -1.95 -10.82 13.12
CA GLY A 46 -1.43 -11.56 11.97
C GLY A 46 -0.41 -10.75 11.17
N VAL A 47 0.72 -11.38 10.84
CA VAL A 47 1.74 -10.75 9.99
C VAL A 47 1.23 -10.71 8.55
N ILE A 48 1.57 -9.64 7.82
CA ILE A 48 1.08 -9.44 6.45
C ILE A 48 2.19 -9.67 5.43
N TYR A 49 1.82 -10.18 4.25
CA TYR A 49 2.73 -10.39 3.12
C TYR A 49 2.29 -9.62 1.86
N GLU A 50 1.10 -9.05 1.88
CA GLU A 50 0.59 -8.25 0.77
C GLU A 50 -0.37 -7.17 1.31
N ALA A 51 -0.34 -6.00 0.69
CA ALA A 51 -1.29 -4.93 0.91
C ALA A 51 -1.75 -4.34 -0.41
N ARG A 52 -3.03 -3.98 -0.52
CA ARG A 52 -3.64 -3.42 -1.73
C ARG A 52 -4.47 -2.20 -1.39
N CYS A 53 -4.40 -1.19 -2.25
CA CYS A 53 -5.23 0.00 -2.16
C CYS A 53 -5.64 0.45 -3.57
N THR A 54 -6.93 0.71 -3.74
CA THR A 54 -7.47 1.37 -4.93
C THR A 54 -7.51 2.87 -4.67
N PHE A 55 -6.75 3.63 -5.45
CA PHE A 55 -6.79 5.08 -5.46
C PHE A 55 -7.82 5.54 -6.48
N THR A 56 -8.61 6.55 -6.13
CA THR A 56 -9.60 7.15 -7.03
C THR A 56 -9.21 8.59 -7.34
N PHE A 57 -9.15 8.94 -8.61
CA PHE A 57 -8.91 10.29 -9.08
C PHE A 57 -10.23 10.99 -9.39
N THR A 58 -10.34 12.25 -8.98
CA THR A 58 -11.38 13.17 -9.47
C THR A 58 -10.74 14.50 -9.85
N GLY A 59 -11.06 14.99 -11.05
CA GLY A 59 -10.49 16.21 -11.58
C GLY A 59 -11.25 16.76 -12.77
N VAL A 60 -10.60 17.65 -13.52
CA VAL A 60 -11.16 18.29 -14.72
C VAL A 60 -10.19 18.24 -15.90
N GLY A 61 -10.74 18.07 -17.09
CA GLY A 61 -10.04 18.04 -18.36
C GLY A 61 -10.06 19.37 -19.13
N PRO A 62 -9.31 19.44 -20.24
CA PRO A 62 -9.15 20.68 -21.02
C PRO A 62 -10.26 20.90 -22.06
N THR A 63 -11.01 19.85 -22.46
CA THR A 63 -11.96 19.93 -23.58
C THR A 63 -13.27 19.19 -23.29
N PRO A 64 -14.41 19.91 -23.16
CA PRO A 64 -14.47 21.35 -22.89
C PRO A 64 -13.74 21.69 -21.57
N PRO A 65 -13.25 22.93 -21.39
CA PRO A 65 -12.59 23.31 -20.14
C PRO A 65 -13.49 23.05 -18.94
N GLY A 66 -12.98 22.33 -17.95
CA GLY A 66 -13.74 21.99 -16.74
C GLY A 66 -14.55 20.70 -16.84
N ASN A 67 -14.48 19.95 -17.96
CA ASN A 67 -15.16 18.66 -18.09
C ASN A 67 -14.69 17.68 -17.01
N PRO A 68 -15.58 17.05 -16.21
CA PRO A 68 -15.15 16.12 -15.18
C PRO A 68 -14.38 14.93 -15.77
N VAL A 69 -13.27 14.58 -15.11
CA VAL A 69 -12.46 13.40 -15.41
C VAL A 69 -12.32 12.59 -14.12
N SER A 70 -12.53 11.29 -14.22
CA SER A 70 -12.34 10.33 -13.14
C SER A 70 -11.48 9.17 -13.62
N GLY A 71 -10.72 8.59 -12.70
CA GLY A 71 -9.90 7.40 -12.97
C GLY A 71 -9.64 6.64 -11.69
N THR A 72 -9.09 5.44 -11.82
CA THR A 72 -8.66 4.61 -10.70
C THR A 72 -7.26 4.07 -10.96
N GLU A 73 -6.54 3.79 -9.89
CA GLU A 73 -5.27 3.07 -9.91
C GLU A 73 -5.23 2.09 -8.76
N ASP A 74 -4.95 0.83 -9.05
CA ASP A 74 -4.72 -0.20 -8.04
C ASP A 74 -3.21 -0.33 -7.78
N VAL A 75 -2.80 -0.12 -6.54
CA VAL A 75 -1.42 -0.36 -6.09
C VAL A 75 -1.42 -1.60 -5.21
N THR A 76 -0.53 -2.55 -5.52
CA THR A 76 -0.33 -3.77 -4.74
C THR A 76 1.12 -3.81 -4.27
N LEU A 77 1.31 -3.75 -2.96
CA LEU A 77 2.60 -3.96 -2.31
C LEU A 77 2.69 -5.42 -1.88
N SER A 78 3.67 -6.15 -2.39
CA SER A 78 3.92 -7.56 -2.06
C SER A 78 5.27 -7.72 -1.37
N ALA A 79 5.33 -8.62 -0.39
CA ALA A 79 6.58 -8.99 0.27
C ALA A 79 7.59 -9.54 -0.73
N GLY A 80 8.82 -9.02 -0.67
CA GLY A 80 9.96 -9.65 -1.34
C GLY A 80 10.33 -10.99 -0.71
N ASP A 81 11.31 -11.70 -1.28
CA ASP A 81 11.83 -12.96 -0.76
C ASP A 81 12.61 -12.75 0.56
N THR A 82 11.89 -12.49 1.65
CA THR A 82 12.48 -12.25 2.97
C THR A 82 12.12 -13.40 3.90
N ALA A 83 13.11 -14.24 4.22
CA ALA A 83 12.94 -15.34 5.15
C ALA A 83 12.97 -14.82 6.59
N VAL A 84 11.83 -14.89 7.29
CA VAL A 84 11.70 -14.34 8.65
C VAL A 84 12.27 -15.28 9.70
N ASN A 85 12.29 -16.60 9.45
CA ASN A 85 12.92 -17.58 10.35
C ASN A 85 13.07 -18.95 9.66
N GLY A 86 13.97 -19.05 8.67
CA GLY A 86 14.49 -20.33 8.14
C GLY A 86 13.51 -21.35 7.55
N SER A 87 12.19 -21.14 7.60
CA SER A 87 11.18 -22.14 7.19
C SER A 87 9.86 -21.55 6.69
N GLN A 88 9.59 -20.24 6.88
CA GLN A 88 8.39 -19.53 6.42
C GLN A 88 8.81 -18.11 5.95
N SER A 89 8.63 -17.79 4.67
CA SER A 89 7.46 -17.12 4.06
C SER A 89 7.67 -15.60 4.02
N SER A 90 7.77 -15.04 2.82
CA SER A 90 7.92 -13.62 2.51
C SER A 90 6.92 -12.77 3.30
N VAL A 91 7.38 -11.88 4.19
CA VAL A 91 6.53 -10.89 4.89
C VAL A 91 6.91 -9.48 4.49
N LEU A 92 5.96 -8.56 4.65
CA LEU A 92 6.22 -7.13 4.53
C LEU A 92 6.98 -6.63 5.77
N LEU A 93 7.93 -5.75 5.51
CA LEU A 93 8.83 -5.18 6.51
C LEU A 93 8.72 -3.66 6.54
N ASP A 94 9.08 -3.07 7.68
CA ASP A 94 9.20 -1.62 7.80
C ASP A 94 10.06 -1.02 6.67
N GLY A 95 9.52 0.01 6.02
CA GLY A 95 10.16 0.66 4.88
C GLY A 95 9.85 0.04 3.51
N ASP A 96 9.22 -1.15 3.44
CA ASP A 96 8.74 -1.68 2.17
C ASP A 96 7.72 -0.72 1.56
N SER A 97 7.83 -0.49 0.25
CA SER A 97 6.91 0.40 -0.46
C SER A 97 6.79 0.02 -1.92
N GLU A 98 5.63 0.37 -2.50
CA GLU A 98 5.34 0.20 -3.92
C GLU A 98 4.70 1.48 -4.45
N THR A 99 5.10 1.93 -5.64
CA THR A 99 4.65 3.19 -6.23
C THR A 99 4.02 2.95 -7.59
N GLY A 100 2.76 3.35 -7.73
CA GLY A 100 2.01 3.32 -8.98
C GLY A 100 2.51 4.34 -10.01
N SER A 101 1.96 4.22 -11.22
CA SER A 101 2.28 5.07 -12.37
C SER A 101 1.92 6.54 -12.17
N TYR A 102 0.94 6.83 -11.30
CA TYR A 102 0.55 8.21 -10.98
C TYR A 102 1.21 8.76 -9.71
N GLY A 103 2.18 8.03 -9.15
CA GLY A 103 2.86 8.38 -7.91
C GLY A 103 2.04 8.06 -6.65
N ASN A 104 0.90 7.37 -6.79
CA ASN A 104 0.20 6.79 -5.64
C ASN A 104 1.08 5.70 -5.03
N GLN A 105 1.20 5.67 -3.71
CA GLN A 105 2.15 4.79 -3.04
C GLN A 105 1.51 4.06 -1.87
N LEU A 106 1.86 2.78 -1.70
CA LEU A 106 1.71 2.07 -0.44
C LEU A 106 3.07 2.01 0.26
N GLN A 107 3.08 2.28 1.56
CA GLN A 107 4.30 2.22 2.37
C GLN A 107 4.01 1.55 3.71
N VAL A 108 4.88 0.63 4.11
CA VAL A 108 4.88 0.07 5.47
C VAL A 108 5.58 1.05 6.40
N VAL A 109 4.89 1.39 7.49
CA VAL A 109 5.40 2.13 8.64
C VAL A 109 5.12 1.30 9.88
N ALA A 110 5.97 0.29 10.11
CA ALA A 110 5.82 -0.60 11.24
C ALA A 110 6.64 -0.05 12.43
N PRO A 111 5.99 0.37 13.53
CA PRO A 111 6.72 0.78 14.74
C PRO A 111 7.57 -0.38 15.24
N ALA A 112 8.56 -0.10 16.09
CA ALA A 112 9.45 -1.12 16.66
C ALA A 112 8.65 -2.27 17.30
N ASN A 113 8.40 -3.31 16.51
CA ASN A 113 7.63 -4.47 16.93
C ASN A 113 8.65 -5.53 17.37
N PRO A 114 8.54 -6.07 18.61
CA PRO A 114 9.39 -7.19 19.01
C PRO A 114 9.21 -8.36 18.03
N ALA A 115 10.26 -9.14 17.84
CA ALA A 115 10.31 -10.24 16.86
C ALA A 115 9.06 -11.13 16.89
N ALA A 116 8.60 -11.57 15.71
CA ALA A 116 7.46 -12.48 15.59
C ALA A 116 7.70 -13.76 16.41
N THR A 117 6.70 -14.14 17.20
CA THR A 117 6.65 -15.41 17.92
C THR A 117 5.68 -16.33 17.20
N GLY A 118 6.17 -17.47 16.71
CA GLY A 118 5.38 -18.56 16.15
C GLY A 118 5.09 -19.64 17.18
#